data_AF-A0A3B9UX70-F1
#
_entry.id   AF-A0A3B9UX70-F1
#
_cell.length_a   1.000
_cell.length_b   1.000
_cell.length_c   1.000
_cell.angle_alpha   90.00
_cell.angle_beta   90.00
_cell.angle_gamma   90.00
#
_symmetry.space_group_name_H-M   'P 1'
#
loop_
_entity.id
_entity.type
_entity.pdbx_description
1 polymer ?
#
loop_
_entity_poly.entity_id
_entity_poly.type
_entity_poly.pdbx_seq_one_letter_code
_entity_poly.pdbx_strand_id
1 'polypeptide(L)'
;MKRKEALTLLKEHVKTDRVLRHSLAVEGAMIAYAIKFGQDENYWGLLGLLHDIDFEKYPEEHPNRAPEILEAAGFYETFIASVLSHSSETKIPRDSKERQCLHAVDEMASF
;
A
#
# COMPACT_ATOMS: atom_id res chain seq x y z
N MET A 1 -10.68 3.04 8.51
CA MET A 1 -9.79 4.22 8.59
C MET A 1 -10.14 5.19 7.46
N LYS A 2 -10.07 6.50 7.70
CA LYS A 2 -10.23 7.53 6.64
C LYS A 2 -8.87 7.86 6.02
N ARG A 3 -8.83 8.25 4.74
CA ARG A 3 -7.61 8.68 4.04
C ARG A 3 -6.70 9.63 4.84
N LYS A 4 -7.29 10.62 5.52
CA LYS A 4 -6.52 11.60 6.32
C LYS A 4 -5.75 10.94 7.48
N GLU A 5 -6.35 9.94 8.13
CA GLU A 5 -5.72 9.19 9.23
C GLU A 5 -4.58 8.32 8.68
N ALA A 6 -4.82 7.64 7.56
CA ALA A 6 -3.81 6.84 6.88
C ALA A 6 -2.62 7.67 6.39
N LEU A 7 -2.86 8.89 5.88
CA LEU A 7 -1.78 9.79 5.49
C LEU A 7 -0.95 10.26 6.70
N THR A 8 -1.58 10.48 7.85
CA THR A 8 -0.85 10.77 9.08
C THR A 8 0.02 9.59 9.48
N LEU A 9 -0.55 8.38 9.48
CA LEU A 9 0.16 7.13 9.78
C LEU A 9 1.35 6.92 8.83
N LEU A 10 1.16 7.06 7.51
CA LEU A 10 2.25 6.95 6.53
C LEU A 10 3.38 7.92 6.87
N LYS A 11 3.04 9.18 7.17
CA LYS A 11 4.02 10.21 7.53
C LYS A 11 4.72 9.96 8.86
N GLU A 12 4.24 9.05 9.71
CA GLU A 12 4.97 8.63 10.91
C GLU A 12 6.16 7.74 10.57
N HIS A 13 6.04 6.93 9.51
CA HIS A 13 7.05 5.94 9.11
C HIS A 13 7.90 6.35 7.90
N VAL A 14 7.34 7.16 6.99
CA VAL A 14 7.98 7.63 5.76
C VAL A 14 8.18 9.15 5.85
N LYS A 15 9.44 9.61 5.74
CA LYS A 15 9.82 11.03 5.91
C LYS A 15 10.40 11.64 4.64
N THR A 16 10.94 10.82 3.73
CA THR A 16 11.53 11.30 2.50
C THR A 16 10.45 11.65 1.47
N ASP A 17 10.57 12.83 0.86
CA ASP A 17 9.60 13.26 -0.16
C ASP A 17 9.53 12.31 -1.35
N ARG A 18 10.62 11.60 -1.64
CA ARG A 18 10.69 10.60 -2.72
C ARG A 18 9.70 9.47 -2.48
N VAL A 19 9.77 8.80 -1.32
CA VAL A 19 8.88 7.68 -0.98
C VAL A 19 7.46 8.19 -0.73
N LEU A 20 7.28 9.36 -0.14
CA LEU A 20 5.94 9.96 0.00
C LEU A 20 5.27 10.22 -1.35
N ARG A 21 6.00 10.73 -2.35
CA ARG A 21 5.45 10.96 -3.70
C ARG A 21 5.11 9.64 -4.39
N HIS A 22 5.94 8.61 -4.22
CA HIS A 22 5.66 7.26 -4.70
C HIS A 22 4.32 6.75 -4.14
N SER A 23 4.15 6.73 -2.82
CA SER A 23 2.92 6.27 -2.18
C SER A 23 1.67 7.05 -2.64
N LEU A 24 1.80 8.37 -2.85
CA LEU A 24 0.70 9.20 -3.37
C LEU A 24 0.38 8.91 -4.84
N ALA A 25 1.39 8.61 -5.66
CA ALA A 25 1.20 8.23 -7.06
C ALA A 25 0.48 6.87 -7.16
N VAL A 26 0.93 5.88 -6.38
CA VAL A 26 0.31 4.55 -6.28
C VAL A 26 -1.12 4.64 -5.76
N GLU A 27 -1.39 5.45 -4.73
CA GLU A 27 -2.74 5.76 -4.25
C GLU A 27 -3.64 6.27 -5.39
N GLY A 28 -3.19 7.28 -6.14
CA GLY A 28 -3.96 7.86 -7.23
C GLY A 28 -4.29 6.84 -8.33
N ALA A 29 -3.32 6.00 -8.69
CA ALA A 29 -3.51 4.94 -9.67
C ALA A 29 -4.50 3.87 -9.17
N MET A 30 -4.40 3.47 -7.90
CA MET A 30 -5.32 2.52 -7.29
C MET A 30 -6.75 3.05 -7.23
N ILE A 31 -6.95 4.33 -6.89
CA ILE A 31 -8.27 4.98 -6.93
C ILE A 31 -8.84 4.95 -8.36
N ALA A 32 -8.03 5.27 -9.38
CA ALA A 32 -8.47 5.23 -10.77
C ALA A 32 -8.91 3.82 -11.21
N TYR A 33 -8.21 2.77 -10.77
CA TYR A 33 -8.61 1.40 -11.02
C TYR A 33 -9.86 0.98 -10.24
N ALA A 34 -10.02 1.46 -9.01
CA ALA A 34 -11.23 1.21 -8.22
C ALA A 34 -12.47 1.75 -8.95
N ILE A 35 -12.41 2.98 -9.44
CA ILE A 35 -13.48 3.59 -10.27
C ILE A 35 -13.73 2.75 -11.52
N LYS A 36 -12.67 2.39 -12.25
CA LYS A 36 -12.77 1.59 -13.48
C LYS A 36 -13.45 0.23 -13.26
N PHE A 37 -13.23 -0.38 -12.10
CA PHE A 37 -13.77 -1.71 -11.76
C PHE A 37 -15.00 -1.68 -10.86
N GLY A 38 -15.56 -0.50 -10.55
CA GLY A 38 -16.71 -0.33 -9.66
C GLY A 38 -16.44 -0.86 -8.24
N GLN A 39 -15.24 -0.63 -7.72
CA GLN A 39 -14.80 -1.05 -6.39
C GLN A 39 -14.77 0.11 -5.40
N ASP A 40 -14.53 -0.19 -4.12
CA ASP A 40 -14.39 0.82 -3.07
C ASP A 40 -13.11 1.65 -3.25
N GLU A 41 -13.29 2.91 -3.68
CA GLU A 41 -12.21 3.88 -3.91
C GLU A 41 -11.37 4.14 -2.66
N ASN A 42 -12.00 4.20 -1.48
CA ASN A 42 -11.28 4.45 -0.23
C ASN A 42 -10.44 3.23 0.14
N TYR A 43 -10.97 2.01 0.03
CA TYR A 43 -10.19 0.80 0.29
C TYR A 43 -8.97 0.68 -0.63
N TRP A 44 -9.15 0.86 -1.94
CA TRP A 44 -8.07 0.77 -2.92
C TRP A 44 -7.04 1.90 -2.75
N GLY A 45 -7.50 3.12 -2.47
CA GLY A 45 -6.62 4.25 -2.18
C GLY A 45 -5.76 4.00 -0.94
N LEU A 46 -6.35 3.43 0.13
CA LEU A 46 -5.61 3.05 1.33
C LEU A 46 -4.55 1.98 1.06
N LEU A 47 -4.86 0.97 0.23
CA LEU A 47 -3.87 -0.04 -0.18
C LEU A 47 -2.68 0.62 -0.89
N GLY A 48 -2.94 1.48 -1.88
CA GLY A 48 -1.88 2.17 -2.60
C GLY A 48 -1.09 3.14 -1.72
N LEU A 49 -1.74 3.83 -0.79
CA LEU A 49 -1.08 4.78 0.10
C LEU A 49 -0.14 4.12 1.11
N LEU A 50 -0.49 2.92 1.59
CA LEU A 50 0.19 2.28 2.71
C LEU A 50 1.06 1.08 2.32
N HIS A 51 1.16 0.73 1.02
CA HIS A 51 1.88 -0.48 0.59
C HIS A 51 3.35 -0.52 1.04
N ASP A 52 4.01 0.65 1.01
CA ASP A 52 5.41 0.87 1.35
C ASP A 52 5.64 1.46 2.75
N ILE A 53 4.66 1.33 3.66
CA ILE A 53 4.71 1.99 4.97
C ILE A 53 5.97 1.65 5.79
N ASP A 54 6.56 0.47 5.58
CA ASP A 54 7.76 0.03 6.28
C ASP A 54 9.07 0.27 5.51
N PHE A 55 8.99 0.62 4.22
CA PHE A 55 10.14 0.67 3.31
C PHE A 55 11.28 1.57 3.80
N GLU A 56 10.99 2.81 4.17
CA GLU A 56 12.03 3.79 4.51
C GLU A 56 12.80 3.43 5.79
N LYS A 57 12.11 2.85 6.78
CA LYS A 57 12.71 2.49 8.07
C LYS A 57 13.36 1.10 8.04
N TYR A 58 12.83 0.19 7.24
CA TYR A 58 13.25 -1.22 7.19
C TYR A 58 13.47 -1.71 5.75
N PRO A 59 14.37 -1.07 4.97
CA PRO A 59 14.53 -1.37 3.54
C PRO A 59 14.95 -2.83 3.26
N GLU A 60 15.78 -3.42 4.12
CA GLU A 60 16.25 -4.81 3.97
C GLU A 60 15.22 -5.86 4.41
N GLU A 61 14.20 -5.45 5.16
CA GLU A 61 13.16 -6.34 5.67
C GLU A 61 11.83 -6.14 4.94
N HIS A 62 11.70 -5.10 4.13
CA HIS A 62 10.46 -4.73 3.45
C HIS A 62 9.98 -5.84 2.49
N PRO A 63 8.68 -6.20 2.48
CA PRO A 63 7.58 -5.58 3.24
C PRO A 63 7.23 -6.31 4.55
N ASN A 64 8.15 -7.08 5.14
CA ASN A 64 7.87 -7.97 6.28
C ASN A 64 7.62 -7.23 7.60
N ARG A 65 7.86 -5.91 7.67
CA ARG A 65 7.59 -5.08 8.86
C ARG A 65 6.25 -4.34 8.74
N ALA A 66 5.65 -4.29 7.55
CA ALA A 66 4.32 -3.70 7.33
C ALA A 66 3.20 -4.33 8.19
N PRO A 67 3.13 -5.67 8.40
CA PRO A 67 2.07 -6.28 9.21
C PRO A 67 2.01 -5.71 10.63
N GLU A 68 3.14 -5.64 11.33
CA GLU A 68 3.21 -5.12 12.71
C GLU A 68 2.66 -3.69 12.80
N ILE A 69 3.01 -2.83 11.82
CA ILE A 69 2.58 -1.43 11.78
C ILE A 69 1.07 -1.34 11.50
N LEU A 70 0.58 -2.10 10.53
CA LEU A 70 -0.80 -2.05 10.08
C LEU A 70 -1.76 -2.70 11.10
N GLU A 71 -1.36 -3.79 11.76
CA GLU A 71 -2.12 -4.41 12.85
C GLU A 71 -2.27 -3.45 14.03
N ALA A 72 -1.19 -2.79 14.44
CA ALA A 72 -1.22 -1.79 15.50
C ALA A 72 -2.13 -0.59 15.16
N ALA A 73 -2.25 -0.27 13.87
CA ALA A 73 -3.15 0.76 13.34
C ALA A 73 -4.61 0.28 13.14
N GLY A 74 -4.91 -0.99 13.44
CA GLY A 74 -6.26 -1.56 13.40
C GLY A 74 -6.70 -2.09 12.04
N PHE A 75 -5.77 -2.36 11.12
CA PHE A 75 -6.09 -3.05 9.86
C PHE A 75 -6.25 -4.55 10.09
N TYR A 76 -7.17 -5.15 9.34
CA TYR A 76 -7.46 -6.58 9.40
C TYR A 76 -6.53 -7.38 8.48
N GLU A 77 -6.37 -8.67 8.77
CA GLU A 77 -5.43 -9.57 8.08
C GLU A 77 -5.58 -9.55 6.55
N THR A 78 -6.80 -9.50 6.01
CA THR A 78 -6.98 -9.50 4.55
C THR A 78 -6.54 -8.20 3.87
N PHE A 79 -6.58 -7.05 4.56
CA PHE A 79 -5.97 -5.80 4.07
C PHE A 79 -4.45 -5.93 4.04
N ILE A 80 -3.87 -6.45 5.13
CA ILE A 80 -2.42 -6.65 5.26
C ILE A 80 -1.91 -7.63 4.19
N ALA A 81 -2.62 -8.74 3.97
CA ALA A 81 -2.29 -9.67 2.90
C ALA A 81 -2.32 -8.98 1.53
N SER A 82 -3.29 -8.11 1.27
CA SER A 82 -3.32 -7.33 0.01
C SER A 82 -2.15 -6.36 -0.09
N VAL A 83 -1.75 -5.70 1.00
CA VAL A 83 -0.50 -4.91 1.04
C VAL A 83 0.68 -5.81 0.70
N LEU A 84 0.90 -6.91 1.41
CA LEU A 84 2.05 -7.81 1.21
C LEU A 84 2.15 -8.38 -0.22
N SER A 85 1.05 -8.45 -0.96
CA SER A 85 1.02 -8.98 -2.33
C SER A 85 1.75 -8.12 -3.37
N HIS A 86 2.12 -6.87 -3.06
CA HIS A 86 2.92 -6.06 -3.99
C HIS A 86 4.31 -6.68 -4.20
N SER A 87 4.95 -7.15 -3.14
CA SER A 87 6.24 -7.84 -3.22
C SER A 87 6.10 -9.32 -3.59
N SER A 88 6.99 -9.80 -4.45
CA SER A 88 7.05 -11.22 -4.84
C SER A 88 7.65 -12.12 -3.74
N GLU A 89 8.36 -11.55 -2.76
CA GLU A 89 9.05 -12.30 -1.70
C GLU A 89 8.08 -12.91 -0.69
N THR A 90 6.94 -12.25 -0.47
CA THR A 90 5.91 -12.65 0.51
C THR A 90 5.14 -13.91 0.08
N LYS A 91 5.22 -14.28 -1.21
CA LYS A 91 4.49 -15.40 -1.83
C LYS A 91 2.96 -15.30 -1.67
N ILE A 92 2.42 -14.14 -1.29
CA ILE A 92 0.99 -13.90 -1.28
C ILE A 92 0.49 -13.87 -2.73
N PRO A 93 -0.51 -14.67 -3.10
CA PRO A 93 -0.99 -14.71 -4.48
C PRO A 93 -1.68 -13.39 -4.86
N ARG A 94 -1.48 -13.00 -6.12
CA ARG A 94 -2.19 -11.89 -6.77
C ARG A 94 -3.42 -12.43 -7.50
N ASP A 95 -4.30 -13.06 -6.75
CA ASP A 95 -5.52 -13.76 -7.19
C ASP A 95 -6.77 -12.86 -7.21
N SER A 96 -6.63 -11.60 -6.84
CA SER A 96 -7.67 -10.58 -6.89
C SER A 96 -7.22 -9.35 -7.70
N LYS A 97 -8.20 -8.55 -8.14
CA LYS A 97 -7.94 -7.38 -8.99
C LYS A 97 -7.10 -6.33 -8.27
N GLU A 98 -7.39 -6.07 -6.99
CA GLU A 98 -6.66 -5.07 -6.20
C GLU A 98 -5.20 -5.45 -6.03
N ARG A 99 -4.89 -6.74 -5.84
CA ARG A 99 -3.50 -7.23 -5.68
C ARG A 99 -2.72 -7.19 -7.00
N GLN A 100 -3.38 -7.56 -8.10
CA GLN A 100 -2.82 -7.45 -9.44
C GLN A 100 -2.53 -5.99 -9.80
N CYS A 101 -3.48 -5.10 -9.53
CA CYS A 101 -3.31 -3.68 -9.77
C CYS A 101 -2.24 -3.09 -8.88
N LEU A 102 -2.24 -3.38 -7.57
CA LEU A 102 -1.27 -2.83 -6.63
C LEU A 102 0.16 -3.13 -7.08
N HIS A 103 0.47 -4.40 -7.36
CA HIS A 103 1.78 -4.77 -7.88
C HIS A 103 2.11 -4.07 -9.21
N ALA A 104 1.17 -4.06 -10.16
CA ALA A 104 1.42 -3.44 -11.46
C ALA A 104 1.66 -1.93 -11.37
N VAL A 105 0.89 -1.21 -10.55
CA VAL A 105 1.03 0.24 -10.41
C VAL A 105 2.25 0.64 -9.60
N ASP A 106 2.63 -0.17 -8.61
CA ASP A 106 3.84 0.01 -7.82
C ASP A 106 5.10 -0.05 -8.71
N GLU A 107 5.23 -1.10 -9.53
CA GLU A 107 6.35 -1.25 -10.48
C GLU A 107 6.41 -0.14 -11.55
N MET A 108 5.27 0.43 -11.94
CA MET A 108 5.19 1.52 -12.92
C MET A 108 5.45 2.90 -12.31
N ALA A 109 5.09 3.08 -11.03
CA ALA A 109 5.30 4.32 -10.31
C ALA A 109 6.75 4.36 -9.85
N SER A 110 7.63 4.94 -10.67
CA SER A 110 9.03 5.09 -10.27
C SER A 110 9.20 6.16 -9.18
N PHE A 111 10.10 5.90 -8.25
CA PHE A 111 10.51 6.81 -7.17
C PHE A 111 11.27 8.06 -7.66
#